data_AF-A0A2K5D4J4-F1
#
_entry.id   AF-A0A2K5D4J4-F1
#
_cell.length_a   1.000
_cell.length_b   1.000
_cell.length_c   1.000
_cell.angle_alpha   90.00
_cell.angle_beta   90.00
_cell.angle_gamma   90.00
#
_symmetry.space_group_name_H-M   'P 1'
#
loop_
_entity.id
_entity.type
_entity.pdbx_description
1 polymer ?
#
loop_
_entity_poly.entity_id
_entity_poly.type
_entity_poly.pdbx_seq_one_letter_code
_entity_poly.pdbx_strand_id
1 'polypeptide(L)' 'MAALTASGAVALRRNVSRPVAFVRKIPWTAASSQLREHFAQFGHIKRCIVPFLQVQAQRPKILQIPDEEKDF' A
#
# COMPACT_ATOMS: atom_id res chain seq x y z
N MET A 1 15.07 -29.94 50.95
CA MET A 1 14.11 -28.93 50.45
C MET A 1 14.66 -28.34 49.15
N ALA A 2 14.44 -29.01 48.02
CA ALA A 2 14.88 -28.54 46.70
C ALA A 2 13.63 -28.33 45.84
N ALA A 3 13.24 -27.07 45.65
CA ALA A 3 12.10 -26.70 44.82
C ALA A 3 12.55 -25.60 43.86
N LEU A 4 13.07 -26.02 42.71
CA LEU A 4 13.34 -25.15 41.57
C LEU A 4 12.65 -25.76 40.35
N THR A 5 11.37 -25.45 40.14
CA THR A 5 10.71 -25.73 38.85
C THR A 5 9.56 -24.74 38.63
N ALA A 6 9.89 -23.52 38.23
CA ALA A 6 8.93 -22.69 37.51
C ALA A 6 9.70 -21.85 36.51
N SER A 7 10.24 -22.52 35.48
CA SER A 7 10.58 -21.83 34.25
C SER A 7 9.27 -21.39 33.61
N GLY A 8 8.79 -20.21 34.01
CA GLY A 8 7.72 -19.51 33.32
C GLY A 8 8.21 -19.17 31.91
N ALA A 9 7.81 -19.96 30.93
CA ALA A 9 7.97 -19.60 29.53
C ALA A 9 7.13 -18.34 29.28
N VAL A 10 7.76 -17.17 29.34
CA VAL A 10 7.19 -15.93 28.84
C VAL A 10 6.96 -16.15 27.35
N ALA A 11 5.71 -16.49 27.01
CA ALA A 11 5.24 -16.48 25.64
C ALA A 11 5.20 -15.02 25.19
N LEU A 12 6.36 -14.49 24.78
CA LEU A 12 6.42 -13.26 24.01
C LEU A 12 5.66 -13.59 22.72
N ARG A 13 4.36 -13.24 22.69
CA ARG A 13 3.54 -13.38 21.49
C ARG A 13 4.15 -12.44 20.47
N ARG A 14 5.04 -13.00 19.65
CA ARG A 14 5.62 -12.33 18.52
C ARG A 14 4.43 -12.00 17.64
N ASN A 15 4.02 -10.74 17.59
CA ASN A 15 3.00 -10.23 16.68
C ASN A 15 3.56 -10.16 15.25
N VAL A 16 4.30 -11.21 14.87
CA VAL A 16 5.07 -11.40 13.64
C VAL A 16 4.35 -12.41 12.74
N SER A 17 3.24 -12.99 13.19
CA SER A 17 2.41 -13.92 12.41
C SER A 17 1.66 -13.26 11.25
N ARG A 18 1.90 -11.97 10.99
CA ARG A 18 1.36 -11.26 9.83
C ARG A 18 2.48 -11.10 8.80
N PRO A 19 2.51 -11.92 7.74
CA PRO A 19 3.49 -11.76 6.68
C PRO A 19 3.33 -10.38 6.03
N VAL A 20 4.45 -9.65 5.91
CA VAL A 20 4.53 -8.34 5.27
C VAL A 20 5.53 -8.43 4.11
N ALA A 21 5.12 -7.97 2.93
CA ALA A 21 5.97 -7.91 1.75
C ALA A 21 6.31 -6.45 1.43
N PHE A 22 7.59 -6.20 1.10
CA PHE A 22 8.07 -4.91 0.61
C PHE A 22 8.36 -5.03 -0.88
N VAL A 23 7.64 -4.26 -1.69
CA VAL A 23 7.76 -4.28 -3.15
C VAL A 23 8.45 -3.00 -3.61
N ARG A 24 9.56 -3.15 -4.34
CA ARG A 24 10.34 -2.04 -4.94
C ARG A 24 10.00 -1.94 -6.43
N LYS A 25 10.36 -0.82 -7.06
CA LYS A 25 10.08 -0.52 -8.48
C LYS A 25 8.58 -0.41 -8.80
N ILE A 26 7.80 0.11 -7.86
CA ILE A 26 6.39 0.48 -8.09
C ILE A 26 6.37 1.76 -8.97
N PRO A 27 5.56 1.81 -10.03
CA PRO A 27 5.37 3.04 -10.82
C PRO A 27 4.83 4.17 -9.94
N TRP A 28 5.32 5.40 -10.15
CA TRP A 28 4.87 6.56 -9.38
C TRP A 28 3.39 6.91 -9.59
N THR A 29 2.78 6.39 -10.66
CA THR A 29 1.36 6.53 -10.99
C THR A 29 0.48 5.43 -10.38
N ALA A 30 1.06 4.40 -9.77
CA ALA A 30 0.31 3.26 -9.25
C ALA A 30 -0.43 3.63 -7.96
N ALA A 31 -1.75 3.54 -8.01
CA ALA A 31 -2.60 3.72 -6.84
C ALA A 31 -2.57 2.48 -5.94
N SER A 32 -2.77 2.69 -4.64
CA SER A 32 -2.88 1.60 -3.66
C SER A 32 -4.02 0.62 -3.97
N SER A 33 -5.10 1.07 -4.64
CA SER A 33 -6.19 0.23 -5.12
C SER A 33 -5.74 -0.77 -6.19
N GLN A 34 -5.03 -0.30 -7.22
CA GLN A 34 -4.52 -1.15 -8.30
C GLN A 34 -3.52 -2.18 -7.78
N LEU A 35 -2.63 -1.77 -6.87
CA LEU A 35 -1.70 -2.72 -6.25
C LEU A 35 -2.43 -3.76 -5.41
N ARG A 36 -3.45 -3.34 -4.65
CA ARG A 36 -4.25 -4.27 -3.86
C ARG A 36 -4.94 -5.31 -4.73
N GLU A 37 -5.55 -4.89 -5.84
CA GLU A 37 -6.20 -5.80 -6.78
C GLU A 37 -5.20 -6.76 -7.42
N HIS A 38 -4.06 -6.25 -7.88
CA HIS A 38 -3.00 -7.07 -8.47
C HIS A 38 -2.45 -8.11 -7.48
N PHE A 39 -2.26 -7.75 -6.20
CA PHE A 39 -1.75 -8.68 -5.20
C PHE A 39 -2.82 -9.59 -4.60
N ALA A 40 -4.11 -9.30 -4.80
CA ALA A 40 -5.21 -10.09 -4.24
C ALA A 40 -5.21 -11.54 -4.74
N GLN A 41 -4.67 -11.78 -5.95
CA GLN A 41 -4.51 -13.12 -6.51
C GLN A 41 -3.55 -14.00 -5.69
N PHE A 42 -2.58 -13.41 -4.98
CA PHE A 42 -1.61 -14.15 -4.15
C PHE A 42 -2.12 -14.34 -2.71
N GLY A 43 -3.21 -13.66 -2.34
CA GLY A 43 -3.82 -13.80 -1.02
C GLY A 43 -4.52 -12.54 -0.54
N HIS A 44 -5.20 -12.68 0.60
CA HIS A 44 -5.99 -11.59 1.17
C HIS A 44 -5.10 -10.49 1.78
N ILE A 45 -5.14 -9.30 1.19
CA ILE A 45 -4.36 -8.15 1.65
C ILE A 45 -5.14 -7.40 2.73
N LYS A 46 -4.63 -7.47 3.97
CA LYS A 46 -5.19 -6.74 5.12
C LYS A 46 -4.86 -5.26 5.12
N ARG A 47 -3.67 -4.90 4.62
CA ARG A 47 -3.16 -3.52 4.63
C ARG A 47 -2.22 -3.32 3.45
N CYS A 48 -2.42 -2.25 2.69
CA CYS A 48 -1.55 -1.82 1.61
C CYS A 48 -1.19 -0.36 1.87
N ILE A 49 0.09 -0.07 2.06
CA ILE A 49 0.60 1.29 2.25
C ILE A 49 1.51 1.59 1.08
N VAL A 50 1.14 2.58 0.29
CA VAL A 50 2.01 3.18 -0.72
C VAL A 50 2.38 4.55 -0.17
N PRO A 51 3.65 4.76 0.24
CA PRO A 51 4.11 6.08 0.64
C PRO A 51 3.99 6.99 -0.59
N PHE A 52 2.96 7.82 -0.62
CA PHE A 52 2.80 8.81 -1.66
C PHE A 52 3.74 9.98 -1.33
N LEU A 53 4.65 10.29 -2.25
CA LEU A 53 5.10 11.67 -2.38
C LEU A 53 4.00 12.36 -3.17
N GLN A 54 3.26 13.24 -2.51
CA GLN A 54 2.05 13.87 -3.04
C GLN A 54 2.38 14.87 -4.17
N VAL A 55 2.99 14.41 -5.26
CA VAL A 55 2.81 15.06 -6.55
C VAL A 55 1.59 14.39 -7.16
N GLN A 56 0.43 14.82 -6.64
CA GLN A 56 -0.80 14.77 -7.42
C GLN A 56 -0.41 15.10 -8.85
N ALA A 57 -0.68 14.19 -9.77
CA ALA A 57 -0.72 14.53 -11.17
C ALA A 57 -1.78 15.63 -11.30
N GLN A 58 -1.38 16.89 -11.15
CA GLN A 58 -1.97 17.94 -11.93
C GLN A 58 -1.76 17.46 -13.35
N ARG A 59 -2.78 16.80 -13.90
CA ARG A 59 -3.01 16.87 -15.34
C ARG A 59 -2.84 18.35 -15.66
N PRO A 60 -1.84 18.78 -16.45
CA PRO A 60 -1.86 20.14 -16.95
C PRO A 60 -3.19 20.29 -17.67
N LYS A 61 -4.01 21.25 -17.25
CA LYS A 61 -5.28 21.62 -17.92
C LYS A 61 -5.00 22.37 -19.24
N ILE A 62 -4.05 21.86 -20.02
CA ILE A 62 -3.67 22.35 -21.34
C ILE A 62 -4.01 21.14 -22.22
N LEU A 63 -5.16 21.07 -22.87
CA LEU A 63 -5.66 22.03 -23.84
C LEU A 63 -7.20 21.83 -23.93
N GLN A 64 -7.98 22.61 -23.17
CA GLN A 64 -9.34 22.92 -23.61
C GLN A 64 -9.16 24.09 -24.58
N ILE A 65 -8.92 23.79 -25.86
CA ILE A 65 -9.18 24.78 -26.89
C ILE A 65 -10.71 24.89 -26.89
N PRO A 66 -11.31 26.07 -26.62
CA PRO A 66 -12.68 26.28 -26.98
C PRO A 66 -12.76 26.13 -28.50
N ASP A 67 -13.44 25.08 -28.99
CA ASP A 67 -13.78 25.00 -30.40
C ASP A 67 -14.47 26.31 -30.76
N GLU A 68 -13.82 27.01 -31.69
CA GLU A 68 -14.06 28.38 -32.09
C GLU A 68 -15.56 28.67 -32.27
N GLU A 69 -15.95 29.80 -31.68
CA GLU A 69 -16.89 30.74 -32.25
C GLU A 69 -16.92 30.65 -33.78
N LYS A 70 -17.95 29.99 -34.30
CA LYS A 70 -18.34 30.14 -35.70
C LYS A 70 -19.73 30.76 -35.71
N ASP A 71 -19.74 32.07 -35.48
CA ASP A 71 -20.73 32.94 -36.06
C ASP A 71 -20.47 32.99 -37.57
N PHE A 72 -21.25 32.22 -38.33
CA PHE A 72 -21.75 32.46 -39.70
C PHE A 72 -22.45 31.20 -40.23
#